data_AF-A0A7G3BMD3-F1
#
_entry.id   AF-A0A7G3BMD3-F1
#
_cell.length_a   1.000
_cell.length_b   1.000
_cell.length_c   1.000
_cell.angle_alpha   90.00
_cell.angle_beta   90.00
_cell.angle_gamma   90.00
#
_symmetry.space_group_name_H-M   'P 1'
#
loop_
_entity.id
_entity.type
_entity.pdbx_description
1 polymer ?
#
loop_
_entity_poly.entity_id
_entity_poly.type
_entity_poly.pdbx_seq_one_letter_code
_entity_poly.pdbx_strand_id
1 'polypeptide(L)'
;YHINPTGKFVIGGPHGDTGLTGRKIIVDTYGGKGAHGGGAFSGKDPSKVDRSAAYATRHIAKNLVAAGVCEEVLVQVSYAIGVAEPTSIYINTFGTCEFNLTDSEIAEKVTEIFDMRPAAIEERLKLRQPMYSETAAYGHMGRKNETITKTFEQINGRKKKVEVELFTWEKLDYVDQVKAAFGL
;
A
#
# COMPACT_ATOMS: atom_id res chain seq x y z
N TYR A 1 21.78 14.56 19.77
CA TYR A 1 21.68 14.46 18.29
C TYR A 1 22.99 13.94 17.74
N HIS A 2 22.96 13.02 16.80
CA HIS A 2 24.13 12.55 16.05
C HIS A 2 24.02 13.08 14.63
N ILE A 3 24.79 14.11 14.28
CA ILE A 3 24.82 14.72 12.95
C ILE A 3 26.15 14.36 12.32
N ASN A 4 26.11 13.64 11.19
CA ASN A 4 27.28 13.08 10.50
C ASN A 4 28.31 12.44 11.46
N PRO A 5 27.93 11.38 12.20
CA PRO A 5 28.78 10.80 13.23
C PRO A 5 30.10 10.21 12.71
N THR A 6 30.20 9.95 11.40
CA THR A 6 31.40 9.46 10.73
C THR A 6 32.33 10.59 10.25
N GLY A 7 31.99 11.85 10.52
CA GLY A 7 32.76 13.03 10.09
C GLY A 7 32.28 13.58 8.75
N LYS A 8 33.22 13.89 7.84
CA LYS A 8 32.89 14.50 6.54
C LYS A 8 32.21 13.49 5.62
N PHE A 9 31.10 13.89 5.00
CA PHE A 9 30.40 13.11 3.99
C PHE A 9 30.37 13.87 2.66
N VAL A 10 31.45 13.73 1.88
CA VAL A 10 31.67 14.49 0.62
C VAL A 10 31.33 13.65 -0.61
N ILE A 11 31.71 12.38 -0.59
CA ILE A 11 31.44 11.44 -1.68
C ILE A 11 30.16 10.67 -1.35
N GLY A 12 29.19 10.63 -2.27
CA GLY A 12 27.92 9.93 -2.07
C GLY A 12 27.25 9.52 -3.38
N GLY A 13 26.02 9.03 -3.28
CA GLY A 13 25.26 8.52 -4.42
C GLY A 13 25.87 7.24 -5.02
N PRO A 14 25.55 6.91 -6.29
CA PRO A 14 26.01 5.68 -6.93
C PRO A 14 27.53 5.53 -7.04
N HIS A 15 28.28 6.62 -6.93
CA HIS A 15 29.75 6.60 -6.91
C HIS A 15 30.30 6.04 -5.60
N GLY A 16 29.59 6.26 -4.48
CA GLY A 16 29.97 5.74 -3.17
C GLY A 16 29.47 4.32 -2.93
N ASP A 17 28.19 4.07 -3.25
CA ASP A 17 27.53 2.79 -2.99
C ASP A 17 26.62 2.37 -4.15
N THR A 18 26.67 1.10 -4.53
CA THR A 18 25.77 0.56 -5.56
C THR A 18 24.34 0.41 -5.04
N GLY A 19 23.39 1.08 -5.70
CA GLY A 19 21.96 0.97 -5.43
C GLY A 19 21.27 -0.07 -6.31
N LEU A 20 20.31 -0.82 -5.76
CA LEU A 20 19.44 -1.72 -6.50
C LEU A 20 17.97 -1.52 -6.11
N THR A 21 17.08 -1.68 -7.08
CA THR A 21 15.62 -1.66 -6.87
C THR A 21 15.23 -2.70 -5.82
N GLY A 22 14.32 -2.34 -4.91
CA GLY A 22 13.81 -3.27 -3.90
C GLY A 22 14.75 -3.53 -2.71
N ARG A 23 15.77 -2.70 -2.49
CA ARG A 23 16.67 -2.79 -1.32
C ARG A 23 16.32 -1.85 -0.17
N LYS A 24 15.09 -1.32 -0.17
CA LYS A 24 14.55 -0.40 0.84
C LYS A 24 13.09 -0.70 1.22
N ILE A 25 12.65 -1.96 1.07
CA ILE A 25 11.25 -2.37 1.27
C ILE A 25 10.66 -2.05 2.66
N ILE A 26 11.48 -2.04 3.72
CA ILE A 26 11.03 -1.63 5.06
C ILE A 26 10.89 -0.12 5.20
N VAL A 27 11.74 0.65 4.50
CA VAL A 27 11.61 2.11 4.39
C VAL A 27 10.38 2.48 3.55
N ASP A 28 10.08 1.70 2.52
CA ASP A 28 8.91 1.89 1.64
C ASP A 28 7.58 1.67 2.38
N THR A 29 7.58 0.92 3.49
CA THR A 29 6.37 0.47 4.20
C THR A 29 6.24 1.09 5.59
N TYR A 30 6.46 0.31 6.65
CA TYR A 30 6.05 0.63 8.02
C TYR A 30 7.23 0.81 8.98
N GLY A 31 8.46 0.96 8.46
CA GLY A 31 9.63 1.26 9.29
C GLY A 31 9.94 0.22 10.38
N GLY A 32 9.47 -1.02 10.22
CA GLY A 32 9.65 -2.11 11.18
C GLY A 32 8.52 -2.31 12.19
N LYS A 33 7.49 -1.44 12.24
CA LYS A 33 6.31 -1.62 13.12
C LYS A 33 5.33 -2.67 12.59
N GLY A 34 5.35 -2.99 11.29
CA GLY A 34 4.49 -4.00 10.65
C GLY A 34 5.26 -5.18 10.06
N ALA A 35 4.52 -6.22 9.64
CA ALA A 35 5.09 -7.35 8.91
C ALA A 35 5.37 -7.01 7.43
N HIS A 36 6.25 -7.80 6.79
CA HIS A 36 6.58 -7.63 5.38
C HIS A 36 6.68 -8.99 4.67
N GLY A 37 5.97 -9.15 3.54
CA GLY A 37 5.94 -10.43 2.78
C GLY A 37 7.16 -10.69 1.89
N GLY A 38 8.06 -9.69 1.75
CA GLY A 38 9.34 -9.81 1.04
C GLY A 38 9.36 -9.22 -0.37
N GLY A 39 8.20 -9.06 -1.00
CA GLY A 39 8.08 -8.47 -2.34
C GLY A 39 8.43 -6.98 -2.38
N ALA A 40 9.26 -6.56 -3.33
CA ALA A 40 9.52 -5.15 -3.62
C ALA A 40 8.39 -4.50 -4.45
N PHE A 41 8.24 -3.18 -4.37
CA PHE A 41 7.22 -2.45 -5.13
C PHE A 41 7.72 -1.90 -6.46
N SER A 42 8.73 -1.03 -6.46
CA SER A 42 9.20 -0.29 -7.65
C SER A 42 9.60 -1.21 -8.82
N GLY A 43 9.30 -0.78 -10.05
CA GLY A 43 9.55 -1.55 -11.28
C GLY A 43 8.50 -2.58 -11.67
N LYS A 44 7.47 -2.80 -10.85
CA LYS A 44 6.35 -3.73 -11.13
C LYS A 44 5.11 -3.00 -11.61
N ASP A 45 4.39 -3.50 -12.60
CA ASP A 45 3.04 -3.04 -12.95
C ASP A 45 2.00 -3.64 -11.97
N PRO A 46 0.75 -3.13 -11.92
CA PRO A 46 -0.15 -3.46 -10.82
C PRO A 46 -0.75 -4.88 -10.89
N SER A 47 -0.48 -5.64 -11.96
CA SER A 47 -0.84 -7.06 -12.00
C SER A 47 0.02 -7.91 -11.05
N LYS A 48 1.07 -7.34 -10.46
CA LYS A 48 2.01 -8.03 -9.56
C LYS A 48 1.53 -7.81 -8.14
N VAL A 49 0.99 -8.86 -7.54
CA VAL A 49 0.37 -8.82 -6.20
C VAL A 49 1.31 -8.32 -5.10
N ASP A 50 2.62 -8.48 -5.26
CA ASP A 50 3.62 -7.87 -4.38
C ASP A 50 3.39 -6.37 -4.15
N ARG A 51 2.91 -5.65 -5.16
CA ARG A 51 2.55 -4.23 -5.06
C ARG A 51 1.05 -4.05 -4.82
N SER A 52 0.21 -4.59 -5.69
CA SER A 52 -1.22 -4.28 -5.66
C SER A 52 -1.91 -4.81 -4.40
N ALA A 53 -1.60 -6.03 -3.98
CA ALA A 53 -2.17 -6.58 -2.75
C ALA A 53 -1.62 -5.90 -1.50
N ALA A 54 -0.35 -5.48 -1.49
CA ALA A 54 0.20 -4.68 -0.38
C ALA A 54 -0.48 -3.31 -0.25
N TYR A 55 -0.85 -2.68 -1.36
CA TYR A 55 -1.66 -1.44 -1.35
C TYR A 55 -3.09 -1.73 -0.90
N ALA A 56 -3.69 -2.82 -1.35
CA ALA A 56 -5.02 -3.22 -0.93
C ALA A 56 -5.10 -3.51 0.57
N THR A 57 -4.13 -4.21 1.17
CA THR A 57 -4.11 -4.46 2.62
C THR A 57 -3.92 -3.18 3.41
N ARG A 58 -3.12 -2.22 2.91
CA ARG A 58 -3.05 -0.86 3.49
C ARG A 58 -4.41 -0.16 3.46
N HIS A 59 -5.10 -0.21 2.32
CA HIS A 59 -6.42 0.39 2.15
C HIS A 59 -7.44 -0.22 3.12
N ILE A 60 -7.47 -1.55 3.26
CA ILE A 60 -8.29 -2.26 4.23
C ILE A 60 -7.97 -1.80 5.65
N ALA A 61 -6.71 -1.93 6.08
CA ALA A 61 -6.30 -1.58 7.44
C ALA A 61 -6.67 -0.14 7.80
N LYS A 62 -6.45 0.79 6.87
CA LYS A 62 -6.76 2.20 7.07
C LYS A 62 -8.26 2.46 7.21
N ASN A 63 -9.09 1.80 6.40
CA ASN A 63 -10.55 1.94 6.48
C ASN A 63 -11.14 1.27 7.72
N LEU A 64 -10.62 0.12 8.16
CA LEU A 64 -11.04 -0.53 9.41
C LEU A 64 -10.79 0.38 10.62
N VAL A 65 -9.58 0.93 10.75
CA VAL A 65 -9.23 1.85 11.85
C VAL A 65 -10.06 3.13 11.78
N ALA A 66 -10.21 3.73 10.59
CA ALA A 66 -10.99 4.95 10.44
C ALA A 66 -12.50 4.76 10.67
N ALA A 67 -13.02 3.56 10.43
CA ALA A 67 -14.40 3.20 10.75
C ALA A 67 -14.63 2.98 12.25
N GLY A 68 -13.56 2.87 13.04
CA GLY A 68 -13.60 2.60 14.47
C GLY A 68 -13.72 1.11 14.81
N VAL A 69 -13.38 0.20 13.88
CA VAL A 69 -13.41 -1.25 14.16
C VAL A 69 -12.37 -1.64 15.22
N CYS A 70 -11.21 -1.00 15.18
CA CYS A 70 -10.06 -1.27 16.05
C CYS A 70 -9.10 -0.07 16.05
N GLU A 71 -8.22 0.03 17.05
CA GLU A 71 -7.19 1.08 17.11
C GLU A 71 -5.93 0.72 16.29
N GLU A 72 -5.57 -0.57 16.24
CA GLU A 72 -4.42 -1.10 15.50
C GLU A 72 -4.83 -2.38 14.78
N VAL A 73 -4.40 -2.56 13.53
CA VAL A 73 -4.64 -3.79 12.77
C VAL A 73 -3.51 -4.12 11.80
N LEU A 74 -3.18 -5.41 11.77
CA LEU A 74 -2.34 -6.02 10.74
C LEU A 74 -3.23 -6.85 9.81
N VAL A 75 -3.12 -6.57 8.51
CA VAL A 75 -3.82 -7.31 7.44
C VAL A 75 -2.78 -8.03 6.60
N GLN A 76 -2.85 -9.36 6.56
CA GLN A 76 -1.99 -10.20 5.74
C GLN A 76 -2.83 -10.92 4.69
N VAL A 77 -2.27 -11.04 3.48
CA VAL A 77 -2.88 -11.79 2.38
C VAL A 77 -1.83 -12.65 1.68
N SER A 78 -2.24 -13.80 1.17
CA SER A 78 -1.38 -14.69 0.37
C SER A 78 -2.08 -15.14 -0.91
N TYR A 79 -1.31 -15.48 -1.94
CA TYR A 79 -1.81 -15.96 -3.24
C TYR A 79 -0.99 -17.16 -3.72
N ALA A 80 -1.66 -18.08 -4.42
CA ALA A 80 -1.00 -19.08 -5.23
C ALA A 80 -0.84 -18.59 -6.67
N ILE A 81 0.29 -18.93 -7.31
CA ILE A 81 0.53 -18.53 -8.70
C ILE A 81 -0.56 -19.09 -9.63
N GLY A 82 -1.17 -18.22 -10.44
CA GLY A 82 -2.25 -18.58 -11.37
C GLY A 82 -3.64 -18.68 -10.73
N VAL A 83 -3.79 -18.46 -9.43
CA VAL A 83 -5.08 -18.43 -8.73
C VAL A 83 -5.48 -16.99 -8.45
N ALA A 84 -6.70 -16.61 -8.84
CA ALA A 84 -7.20 -15.25 -8.67
C ALA A 84 -7.58 -14.95 -7.22
N GLU A 85 -8.23 -15.91 -6.55
CA GLU A 85 -8.62 -15.77 -5.16
C GLU A 85 -7.40 -15.85 -4.23
N PRO A 86 -7.37 -15.07 -3.15
CA PRO A 86 -6.33 -15.21 -2.13
C PRO A 86 -6.42 -16.60 -1.48
N THR A 87 -5.26 -17.20 -1.19
CA THR A 87 -5.20 -18.44 -0.42
C THR A 87 -5.49 -18.23 1.06
N SER A 88 -5.26 -17.02 1.57
CA SER A 88 -5.66 -16.60 2.91
C SER A 88 -5.79 -15.09 3.03
N ILE A 89 -6.71 -14.65 3.89
CA ILE A 89 -6.74 -13.32 4.49
C ILE A 89 -6.65 -13.52 6.00
N TYR A 90 -5.67 -12.90 6.63
CA TYR A 90 -5.44 -12.96 8.06
C TYR A 90 -5.48 -11.55 8.65
N ILE A 91 -6.19 -11.43 9.77
CA ILE A 91 -6.35 -10.20 10.54
C ILE A 91 -5.72 -10.42 11.91
N ASN A 92 -5.10 -9.37 12.45
CA ASN A 92 -4.71 -9.29 13.84
C ASN A 92 -4.95 -7.87 14.34
N THR A 93 -5.93 -7.69 15.21
CA THR A 93 -6.27 -6.38 15.80
C THR A 93 -5.48 -6.09 17.08
N PHE A 94 -4.57 -6.98 17.49
CA PHE A 94 -3.78 -6.89 18.71
C PHE A 94 -4.64 -6.70 19.97
N GLY A 95 -5.89 -7.20 19.95
CA GLY A 95 -6.85 -7.05 21.04
C GLY A 95 -7.45 -5.64 21.17
N THR A 96 -7.30 -4.78 20.15
CA THR A 96 -7.86 -3.42 20.13
C THR A 96 -9.24 -3.31 19.47
N CYS A 97 -9.80 -4.43 19.01
CA CYS A 97 -11.20 -4.49 18.58
C CYS A 97 -12.11 -4.43 19.82
N GLU A 98 -12.92 -3.38 19.94
CA GLU A 98 -13.84 -3.20 21.07
C GLU A 98 -15.14 -4.01 20.92
N PHE A 99 -15.44 -4.46 19.71
CA PHE A 99 -16.56 -5.35 19.42
C PHE A 99 -16.17 -6.75 19.86
N ASN A 100 -17.10 -7.49 20.49
CA ASN A 100 -16.92 -8.89 20.89
C ASN A 100 -16.86 -9.82 19.66
N LEU A 101 -15.85 -9.60 18.82
CA LEU A 101 -15.53 -10.27 17.57
C LEU A 101 -14.10 -10.75 17.64
N THR A 102 -13.88 -11.98 17.20
CA THR A 102 -12.55 -12.55 17.00
C THR A 102 -11.93 -12.01 15.72
N ASP A 103 -10.59 -12.00 15.65
CA ASP A 103 -9.88 -11.61 14.43
C ASP A 103 -10.31 -12.43 13.19
N SER A 104 -10.71 -13.69 13.38
CA SER A 104 -11.24 -14.55 12.31
C SER A 104 -12.59 -14.04 11.78
N GLU A 105 -13.53 -13.65 12.65
CA GLU A 105 -14.82 -13.09 12.23
C GLU A 105 -14.63 -11.74 11.53
N ILE A 106 -13.64 -10.95 11.96
CA ILE A 106 -13.26 -9.71 11.26
C ILE A 106 -12.70 -10.04 9.86
N ALA A 107 -11.87 -11.08 9.73
CA ALA A 107 -11.34 -11.51 8.44
C ALA A 107 -12.42 -11.98 7.46
N GLU A 108 -13.45 -12.69 7.96
CA GLU A 108 -14.62 -13.08 7.17
C GLU A 108 -15.36 -11.86 6.62
N LYS A 109 -15.69 -10.89 7.47
CA LYS A 109 -16.32 -9.61 7.05
C LYS A 109 -15.45 -8.84 6.06
N VAL A 110 -14.14 -8.78 6.28
CA VAL A 110 -13.21 -8.13 5.34
C VAL A 110 -13.26 -8.78 3.97
N THR A 111 -13.35 -10.12 3.92
CA THR A 111 -13.43 -10.88 2.66
C THR A 111 -14.72 -10.57 1.89
N GLU A 112 -15.83 -10.30 2.59
CA GLU A 112 -17.10 -9.92 1.98
C GLU A 112 -17.09 -8.47 1.42
N ILE A 113 -16.43 -7.54 2.13
CA ILE A 113 -16.41 -6.11 1.77
C ILE A 113 -15.39 -5.82 0.68
N PHE A 114 -14.22 -6.44 0.76
CA PHE A 114 -13.08 -6.13 -0.09
C PHE A 114 -12.75 -7.29 -1.02
N ASP A 115 -13.10 -7.13 -2.30
CA ASP A 115 -12.63 -8.05 -3.33
C ASP A 115 -11.10 -7.97 -3.45
N MET A 116 -10.44 -9.08 -3.17
CA MET A 116 -8.98 -9.21 -3.16
C MET A 116 -8.45 -9.92 -4.41
N ARG A 117 -9.26 -10.16 -5.44
CA ARG A 117 -8.73 -10.65 -6.71
C ARG A 117 -7.87 -9.57 -7.38
N PRO A 118 -6.73 -9.92 -8.03
CA PRO A 118 -5.82 -8.93 -8.60
C PRO A 118 -6.50 -7.89 -9.52
N ALA A 119 -7.39 -8.34 -10.40
CA ALA A 119 -8.13 -7.45 -11.30
C ALA A 119 -9.07 -6.48 -10.56
N ALA A 120 -9.76 -6.96 -9.53
CA ALA A 120 -10.66 -6.14 -8.71
C ALA A 120 -9.90 -5.09 -7.90
N ILE A 121 -8.71 -5.46 -7.37
CA ILE A 121 -7.81 -4.52 -6.71
C ILE A 121 -7.36 -3.42 -7.67
N GLU A 122 -6.94 -3.80 -8.88
CA GLU A 122 -6.51 -2.84 -9.91
C GLU A 122 -7.61 -1.84 -10.26
N GLU A 123 -8.85 -2.32 -10.40
CA GLU A 123 -10.02 -1.50 -10.71
C GLU A 123 -10.41 -0.59 -9.55
N ARG A 124 -10.64 -1.15 -8.35
CA ARG A 124 -11.03 -0.41 -7.13
C ARG A 124 -10.06 0.73 -6.83
N LEU A 125 -8.76 0.45 -6.94
CA LEU A 125 -7.71 1.42 -6.62
C LEU A 125 -7.22 2.19 -7.85
N LYS A 126 -7.85 2.05 -9.02
CA LYS A 126 -7.48 2.74 -10.27
C LYS A 126 -5.98 2.66 -10.59
N LEU A 127 -5.38 1.48 -10.40
CA LEU A 127 -3.91 1.33 -10.43
C LEU A 127 -3.31 1.47 -11.84
N ARG A 128 -4.12 1.45 -12.90
CA ARG A 128 -3.64 1.64 -14.29
C ARG A 128 -3.48 3.12 -14.65
N GLN A 129 -2.70 3.83 -13.84
CA GLN A 129 -2.35 5.25 -14.02
C GLN A 129 -0.85 5.47 -13.78
N PRO A 130 -0.23 6.50 -14.39
CA PRO A 130 1.21 6.75 -14.26
C PRO A 130 1.57 7.50 -12.95
N MET A 131 1.21 6.92 -11.80
CA MET A 131 1.31 7.50 -10.45
C MET A 131 2.54 7.09 -9.63
N TYR A 132 3.36 6.17 -10.14
CA TYR A 132 4.30 5.41 -9.30
C TYR A 132 5.66 6.07 -9.06
N SER A 133 6.03 7.10 -9.83
CA SER A 133 7.31 7.79 -9.62
C SER A 133 7.34 8.48 -8.27
N GLU A 134 6.19 9.02 -7.87
CA GLU A 134 5.99 9.72 -6.61
C GLU A 134 6.14 8.80 -5.40
N THR A 135 5.92 7.49 -5.56
CA THR A 135 6.02 6.51 -4.47
C THR A 135 7.45 6.03 -4.20
N ALA A 136 8.37 6.20 -5.17
CA ALA A 136 9.69 5.56 -5.15
C ALA A 136 10.68 6.11 -4.11
N ALA A 137 10.27 7.13 -3.35
CA ALA A 137 10.99 7.69 -2.21
C ALA A 137 10.00 8.20 -1.16
N TYR A 138 10.46 8.32 0.08
CA TYR A 138 9.69 8.83 1.22
C TYR A 138 8.45 8.00 1.60
N GLY A 139 8.48 6.70 1.28
CA GLY A 139 7.42 5.77 1.65
C GLY A 139 6.24 5.75 0.67
N HIS A 140 5.66 4.56 0.55
CA HIS A 140 4.44 4.33 -0.23
C HIS A 140 3.16 4.55 0.60
N MET A 141 3.27 4.47 1.92
CA MET A 141 2.13 4.52 2.86
C MET A 141 2.15 5.81 3.68
N GLY A 142 0.98 6.24 4.13
CA GLY A 142 0.82 7.39 5.05
C GLY A 142 0.87 8.77 4.40
N ARG A 143 0.95 8.83 3.07
CA ARG A 143 0.92 10.09 2.30
C ARG A 143 -0.51 10.43 1.87
N LYS A 144 -0.78 11.72 1.68
CA LYS A 144 -2.11 12.20 1.30
C LYS A 144 -2.45 11.79 -0.14
N ASN A 145 -3.66 11.27 -0.34
CA ASN A 145 -4.24 11.10 -1.68
C ASN A 145 -4.53 12.48 -2.29
N GLU A 146 -4.09 12.69 -3.54
CA GLU A 146 -4.27 13.95 -4.25
C GLU A 146 -4.26 13.73 -5.76
N THR A 147 -4.98 14.58 -6.50
CA THR A 147 -4.96 14.60 -7.96
C THR A 147 -4.01 15.69 -8.44
N ILE A 148 -3.03 15.31 -9.27
CA ILE A 148 -2.07 16.24 -9.85
C ILE A 148 -2.07 16.15 -11.38
N THR A 149 -1.66 17.23 -12.04
CA THR A 149 -1.38 17.19 -13.49
C THR A 149 0.08 16.85 -13.74
N LYS A 150 0.33 15.71 -14.39
CA LYS A 150 1.67 15.29 -14.81
C LYS A 150 1.88 15.59 -16.29
N THR A 151 3.06 16.09 -16.64
CA THR A 151 3.47 16.30 -18.02
C THR A 151 4.49 15.24 -18.41
N PHE A 152 4.18 14.47 -19.45
CA PHE A 152 5.08 13.47 -20.04
C PHE A 152 5.62 14.00 -21.36
N GLU A 153 6.92 13.96 -21.53
CA GLU A 153 7.61 14.38 -22.75
C GLU A 153 8.20 13.16 -23.46
N GLN A 154 7.84 12.99 -24.73
CA GLN A 154 8.41 11.95 -25.59
C GLN A 154 9.74 12.42 -26.21
N ILE A 155 10.54 11.46 -26.70
CA ILE A 155 11.83 11.72 -27.36
C ILE A 155 11.70 12.67 -28.56
N ASN A 156 10.54 12.68 -29.23
CA ASN A 156 10.23 13.58 -30.35
C ASN A 156 9.76 14.99 -29.90
N GLY A 157 9.85 15.32 -28.61
CA GLY A 157 9.43 16.60 -28.03
C GLY A 157 7.92 16.74 -27.80
N ARG A 158 7.09 15.75 -28.15
CA ARG A 158 5.65 15.80 -27.88
C ARG A 158 5.38 15.71 -26.39
N LYS A 159 4.59 16.66 -25.88
CA LYS A 159 4.17 16.70 -24.48
C LYS A 159 2.72 16.25 -24.35
N LYS A 160 2.46 15.39 -23.36
CA LYS A 160 1.11 14.97 -22.96
C LYS A 160 0.90 15.33 -21.50
N LYS A 161 -0.11 16.13 -21.22
CA LYS A 161 -0.58 16.37 -19.85
C LYS A 161 -1.63 15.32 -19.48
N VAL A 162 -1.54 14.76 -18.29
CA VAL A 162 -2.45 13.74 -17.77
C VAL A 162 -2.75 14.09 -16.31
N GLU A 163 -4.02 14.13 -15.95
CA GLU A 163 -4.43 14.16 -14.54
C GLU A 163 -4.27 12.77 -13.93
N VAL A 164 -3.63 12.70 -12.77
CA VAL A 164 -3.28 11.45 -12.11
C VAL A 164 -3.67 11.54 -10.64
N GLU A 165 -4.45 10.57 -10.17
CA GLU A 165 -4.83 10.43 -8.77
C GLU A 165 -3.75 9.60 -8.06
N LEU A 166 -3.04 10.20 -7.11
CA LEU A 166 -1.93 9.56 -6.39
C LEU A 166 -2.43 8.89 -5.10
N PHE A 167 -1.76 7.81 -4.68
CA PHE A 167 -1.99 7.14 -3.40
C PHE A 167 -3.46 6.76 -3.15
N THR A 168 -4.13 6.19 -4.15
CA THR A 168 -5.55 5.80 -4.06
C THR A 168 -5.86 4.82 -2.94
N TRP A 169 -4.87 4.04 -2.49
CA TRP A 169 -4.98 3.15 -1.31
C TRP A 169 -4.99 3.89 0.04
N GLU A 170 -4.70 5.18 0.06
CA GLU A 170 -4.80 6.02 1.26
C GLU A 170 -6.18 6.68 1.41
N LYS A 171 -7.14 6.40 0.51
CA LYS A 171 -8.51 6.88 0.65
C LYS A 171 -9.26 6.18 1.78
N LEU A 172 -10.23 6.88 2.33
CA LEU A 172 -11.18 6.41 3.36
C LEU A 172 -12.59 6.23 2.77
N ASP A 173 -12.66 5.75 1.54
CA ASP A 173 -13.88 5.63 0.74
C ASP A 173 -14.69 4.36 1.03
N TYR A 174 -14.21 3.50 1.94
CA TYR A 174 -14.88 2.29 2.38
C TYR A 174 -15.37 2.37 3.83
N VAL A 175 -15.15 3.49 4.52
CA VAL A 175 -15.53 3.66 5.93
C VAL A 175 -17.01 3.36 6.16
N ASP A 176 -17.92 3.90 5.35
CA ASP A 176 -19.35 3.69 5.53
C ASP A 176 -19.77 2.23 5.28
N GLN A 177 -19.15 1.56 4.29
CA GLN A 177 -19.40 0.14 4.01
C GLN A 177 -18.90 -0.75 5.15
N VAL A 178 -17.73 -0.42 5.72
CA VAL A 178 -17.19 -1.08 6.90
C VAL A 178 -18.13 -0.87 8.08
N LYS A 179 -18.55 0.37 8.38
CA LYS A 179 -19.49 0.63 9.48
C LYS A 179 -20.78 -0.17 9.33
N ALA A 180 -21.37 -0.18 8.14
CA ALA A 180 -22.57 -0.96 7.87
C ALA A 180 -22.37 -2.48 8.12
N ALA A 181 -21.23 -3.04 7.70
CA ALA A 181 -20.94 -4.46 7.89
C ALA A 181 -20.63 -4.85 9.36
N PHE A 182 -20.18 -3.90 10.16
CA PHE A 182 -19.85 -4.08 11.58
C PHE A 182 -20.95 -3.57 12.53
N GLY A 183 -22.00 -2.91 12.02
CA GLY A 183 -23.11 -2.37 12.81
C GLY A 183 -22.75 -1.12 13.60
N LEU A 184 -21.89 -0.25 13.03
CA LEU A 184 -21.36 0.98 13.64
C LEU A 184 -22.01 2.26 13.12
#